data_AF-A0A8T0GX90-F1
#
_entry.id   AF-A0A8T0GX90-F1
#
_cell.length_a   1.000
_cell.length_b   1.000
_cell.length_c   1.000
_cell.angle_alpha   90.00
_cell.angle_beta   90.00
_cell.angle_gamma   90.00
#
_symmetry.space_group_name_H-M   'P 1'
#
loop_
_entity.id
_entity.type
_entity.pdbx_description
1 polymer ?
#
loop_
_entity_poly.entity_id
_entity_poly.type
_entity_poly.pdbx_seq_one_letter_code
_entity_poly.pdbx_strand_id
1 'polypeptide(L)'
;MMTLGRLMVGCCVLFLHLEWYVRDVNGGSLKFKALNLFPESFDWDPVHDRMLLSSMSKGTISELDTGSGTVKEFVRDEELAGKVASGGMIVDSRRNRVVHALHDIVGWRFGGVAAYDLDTGRRLFFARLDNVGVVEGELSCANDVAVDFNTGIAYVTNCRGSFLWKVTVEGTPSVFVKDESFTSQPSLFDEAPWCSFNGIVHDQNKYLLAVQTNSGALFRVDVDDRSVHLVAMEERLPGADGMVLRDDGALVIVSSRKVWLVRSTSNWIDANVVDAIPLNPSDYSTGAALKGRSTFIVHAHLPDMFANRTREEFELQEIKFPSEVPDNNHPTLLIVLVVLVVVIVLLWRLKMGKLYDQNLRKRA
;
A
#
# COMPACT_ATOMS: atom_id res chain seq x y z
N MET A 1 -30.48 -30.72 31.50
CA MET A 1 -30.46 -30.60 30.02
C MET A 1 -30.25 -29.13 29.66
N MET A 2 -29.00 -28.67 29.67
CA MET A 2 -28.62 -27.40 29.03
C MET A 2 -28.28 -27.73 27.58
N THR A 3 -28.93 -27.05 26.66
CA THR A 3 -28.97 -27.40 25.23
C THR A 3 -27.61 -27.19 24.57
N LEU A 4 -27.12 -28.27 23.96
CA LEU A 4 -25.90 -28.39 23.14
C LEU A 4 -25.76 -27.28 22.07
N GLY A 5 -26.88 -26.66 21.66
CA GLY A 5 -26.93 -25.62 20.63
C GLY A 5 -26.28 -24.28 20.99
N ARG A 6 -26.17 -23.91 22.28
CA ARG A 6 -25.47 -22.65 22.68
C ARG A 6 -23.95 -22.79 22.72
N LEU A 7 -23.42 -24.02 22.84
CA LEU A 7 -21.98 -24.27 22.85
C LEU A 7 -21.38 -24.25 21.43
N MET A 8 -22.14 -24.70 20.41
CA MET A 8 -21.71 -24.71 19.01
C MET A 8 -21.65 -23.30 18.40
N VAL A 9 -22.62 -22.43 18.71
CA VAL A 9 -22.63 -21.04 18.20
C VAL A 9 -21.52 -20.20 18.85
N GLY A 10 -21.22 -20.44 20.14
CA GLY A 10 -20.09 -19.79 20.82
C GLY A 10 -18.72 -20.24 20.30
N CYS A 11 -18.58 -21.50 19.87
CA CYS A 11 -17.35 -21.98 19.23
C CYS A 11 -17.15 -21.35 17.84
N CYS A 12 -18.14 -21.34 16.96
CA CYS A 12 -17.94 -20.78 15.60
C CYS A 12 -17.55 -19.29 15.61
N VAL A 13 -18.06 -18.50 16.56
CA VAL A 13 -17.70 -17.07 16.68
C VAL A 13 -16.32 -16.87 17.31
N LEU A 14 -15.87 -17.75 18.20
CA LEU A 14 -14.49 -17.74 18.70
C LEU A 14 -13.49 -18.18 17.62
N PHE A 15 -13.87 -19.11 16.73
CA PHE A 15 -13.00 -19.62 15.66
C PHE A 15 -12.72 -18.58 14.57
N LEU A 16 -13.71 -17.77 14.20
CA LEU A 16 -13.53 -16.67 13.24
C LEU A 16 -12.67 -15.51 13.79
N HIS A 17 -12.58 -15.35 15.11
CA HIS A 17 -11.70 -14.33 15.71
C HIS A 17 -10.31 -14.85 16.11
N LEU A 18 -10.12 -16.17 16.30
CA LEU A 18 -8.80 -16.72 16.60
C LEU A 18 -7.93 -16.99 15.36
N GLU A 19 -8.52 -17.27 14.19
CA GLU A 19 -7.72 -17.49 12.96
C GLU A 19 -6.93 -16.24 12.55
N TRP A 20 -7.45 -15.05 12.86
CA TRP A 20 -6.76 -13.78 12.63
C TRP A 20 -5.70 -13.44 13.70
N TYR A 21 -5.81 -13.99 14.91
CA TYR A 21 -4.89 -13.70 16.01
C TYR A 21 -3.66 -14.63 16.04
N VAL A 22 -3.68 -15.73 15.28
CA VAL A 22 -2.62 -16.77 15.30
C VAL A 22 -1.76 -16.77 14.04
N ARG A 23 -2.13 -16.05 12.99
CA ARG A 23 -1.22 -15.80 11.85
C ARG A 23 -0.45 -14.54 12.15
N ASP A 24 0.85 -14.65 12.39
CA ASP A 24 1.76 -13.51 12.44
C ASP A 24 1.90 -12.98 11.00
N VAL A 25 0.89 -12.21 10.56
CA VAL A 25 0.80 -11.59 9.21
C VAL A 25 1.79 -10.43 9.07
N ASN A 26 2.43 -10.04 10.19
CA ASN A 26 3.47 -9.04 10.23
C ASN A 26 4.80 -9.71 9.86
N GLY A 27 5.43 -9.25 8.78
CA GLY A 27 6.84 -9.55 8.52
C GLY A 27 7.75 -8.78 9.48
N GLY A 28 9.05 -8.72 9.17
CA GLY A 28 9.96 -7.84 9.89
C GLY A 28 9.51 -6.38 9.79
N SER A 29 9.91 -5.55 10.75
CA SER A 29 9.65 -4.11 10.65
C SER A 29 10.92 -3.31 10.90
N LEU A 30 11.03 -2.21 10.15
CA LEU A 30 12.14 -1.28 10.22
C LEU A 30 11.62 0.01 10.83
N LYS A 31 11.76 0.12 12.15
CA LYS A 31 11.44 1.32 12.91
C LYS A 31 12.62 2.28 12.86
N PHE A 32 12.34 3.55 12.70
CA PHE A 32 13.38 4.58 12.60
C PHE A 32 12.93 5.91 13.21
N LYS A 33 13.91 6.74 13.55
CA LYS A 33 13.67 8.06 14.13
C LYS A 33 13.99 9.16 13.14
N ALA A 34 13.00 10.01 12.86
CA ALA A 34 13.15 11.18 12.01
C ALA A 34 12.10 12.24 12.40
N LEU A 35 12.53 13.33 13.03
CA LEU A 35 11.61 14.36 13.50
C LEU A 35 10.75 14.93 12.36
N ASN A 36 9.43 14.79 12.49
CA ASN A 36 8.40 15.29 11.58
C ASN A 36 8.67 14.92 10.12
N LEU A 37 9.12 13.70 9.82
CA LEU A 37 9.37 13.28 8.44
C LEU A 37 8.07 13.11 7.65
N PHE A 38 7.07 12.44 8.23
CA PHE A 38 5.79 12.12 7.59
C PHE A 38 5.98 11.59 6.16
N PRO A 39 6.65 10.42 6.01
CA PRO A 39 6.97 9.86 4.71
C PRO A 39 5.72 9.35 4.03
N GLU A 40 5.30 10.00 2.95
CA GLU A 40 4.14 9.59 2.17
C GLU A 40 4.48 8.44 1.22
N SER A 41 5.72 8.42 0.73
CA SER A 41 6.23 7.40 -0.17
C SER A 41 7.68 7.05 0.17
N PHE A 42 8.11 5.91 -0.34
CA PHE A 42 9.48 5.44 -0.25
C PHE A 42 9.78 4.47 -1.38
N ASP A 43 11.06 4.30 -1.70
CA ASP A 43 11.48 3.25 -2.63
C ASP A 43 12.89 2.76 -2.31
N TRP A 44 13.23 1.59 -2.83
CA TRP A 44 14.50 0.94 -2.61
C TRP A 44 15.55 1.35 -3.64
N ASP A 45 16.72 1.79 -3.18
CA ASP A 45 17.89 2.02 -4.01
C ASP A 45 18.83 0.79 -3.93
N PRO A 46 18.74 -0.16 -4.89
CA PRO A 46 19.52 -1.38 -4.85
C PRO A 46 21.01 -1.16 -5.11
N VAL A 47 21.40 -0.02 -5.68
CA VAL A 47 22.82 0.28 -5.98
C VAL A 47 23.55 0.70 -4.71
N HIS A 48 22.88 1.47 -3.86
CA HIS A 48 23.45 2.00 -2.60
C HIS A 48 22.99 1.26 -1.34
N ASP A 49 22.16 0.22 -1.47
CA ASP A 49 21.62 -0.58 -0.37
C ASP A 49 20.91 0.26 0.72
N ARG A 50 20.08 1.23 0.29
CA ARG A 50 19.35 2.14 1.18
C ARG A 50 17.89 2.34 0.74
N MET A 51 17.04 2.63 1.71
CA MET A 51 15.67 3.10 1.44
C MET A 51 15.67 4.61 1.27
N LEU A 52 15.01 5.12 0.24
CA LEU A 52 14.76 6.55 0.10
C LEU A 52 13.33 6.86 0.58
N LEU A 53 13.19 7.85 1.45
CA LEU A 53 11.94 8.23 2.11
C LEU A 53 11.55 9.65 1.67
N SER A 54 10.30 9.83 1.23
CA SER A 54 9.73 11.14 0.94
C SER A 54 9.44 11.88 2.25
N SER A 55 9.16 13.18 2.19
CA SER A 55 8.73 13.93 3.37
C SER A 55 7.62 14.90 3.01
N MET A 56 6.39 14.57 3.37
CA MET A 56 5.23 15.40 3.04
C MET A 56 5.28 16.77 3.73
N SER A 57 5.91 16.84 4.90
CA SER A 57 6.05 18.07 5.69
C SER A 57 7.24 18.96 5.28
N LYS A 58 8.30 18.38 4.69
CA LYS A 58 9.55 19.09 4.42
C LYS A 58 9.85 19.26 2.94
N GLY A 59 9.24 18.49 2.04
CA GLY A 59 9.57 18.51 0.61
C GLY A 59 10.97 17.98 0.28
N THR A 60 11.52 17.12 1.15
CA THR A 60 12.88 16.56 1.06
C THR A 60 12.84 15.05 0.79
N ILE A 61 14.00 14.46 0.47
CA ILE A 61 14.20 13.00 0.44
C ILE A 61 15.26 12.65 1.48
N SER A 62 15.00 11.63 2.30
CA SER A 62 15.96 11.10 3.28
C SER A 62 16.38 9.69 2.89
N GLU A 63 17.62 9.32 3.21
CA GLU A 63 18.08 7.93 3.15
C GLU A 63 17.89 7.26 4.52
N LEU A 64 17.42 6.02 4.50
CA LEU A 64 17.31 5.13 5.64
C LEU A 64 18.22 3.92 5.38
N ASP A 65 19.24 3.81 6.22
CA ASP A 65 20.12 2.65 6.25
C ASP A 65 19.37 1.48 6.89
N THR A 66 19.16 0.41 6.13
CA THR A 66 18.32 -0.70 6.57
C THR A 66 18.98 -1.64 7.58
N GLY A 67 20.31 -1.54 7.79
CA GLY A 67 21.03 -2.34 8.77
C GLY A 67 21.08 -1.68 10.15
N SER A 68 21.23 -0.37 10.19
CA SER A 68 21.37 0.44 11.42
C SER A 68 20.08 1.14 11.84
N GLY A 69 19.13 1.33 10.92
CA GLY A 69 17.92 2.14 11.15
C GLY A 69 18.19 3.65 11.20
N THR A 70 19.38 4.09 10.79
CA THR A 70 19.77 5.51 10.80
C THR A 70 19.13 6.23 9.62
N VAL A 71 18.52 7.39 9.89
CA VAL A 71 17.98 8.29 8.86
C VAL A 71 18.86 9.52 8.72
N LYS A 72 19.12 9.89 7.47
CA LYS A 72 19.84 11.11 7.12
C LYS A 72 19.15 11.78 5.95
N GLU A 73 19.11 13.10 5.95
CA GLU A 73 18.63 13.84 4.78
C GLU A 73 19.60 13.67 3.60
N PHE A 74 19.05 13.31 2.43
CA PHE A 74 19.81 13.04 1.22
C PHE A 74 19.60 14.14 0.16
N VAL A 75 18.34 14.51 -0.11
CA VAL A 75 18.00 15.62 -1.03
C VAL A 75 17.29 16.73 -0.27
N ARG A 76 17.90 17.92 -0.32
CA ARG A 76 17.27 19.20 0.01
C ARG A 76 17.43 20.17 -1.16
N ASP A 77 16.34 20.37 -1.89
CA ASP A 77 16.28 21.41 -2.91
C ASP A 77 15.78 22.71 -2.27
N GLU A 78 16.65 23.71 -2.14
CA GLU A 78 16.33 25.00 -1.48
C GLU A 78 15.20 25.78 -2.17
N GLU A 79 14.92 25.49 -3.45
CA GLU A 79 13.78 26.09 -4.14
C GLU A 79 12.45 25.49 -3.66
N LEU A 80 12.44 24.23 -3.22
CA LEU A 80 11.24 23.44 -2.94
C LEU A 80 11.06 23.10 -1.45
N ALA A 81 12.14 22.89 -0.72
CA ALA A 81 12.13 22.48 0.69
C ALA A 81 11.33 23.46 1.56
N GLY A 82 10.42 22.93 2.36
CA GLY A 82 9.49 23.67 3.21
C GLY A 82 8.38 24.42 2.46
N LYS A 83 8.29 24.29 1.13
CA LYS A 83 7.29 24.96 0.28
C LYS A 83 6.37 24.00 -0.47
N VAL A 84 6.76 22.73 -0.57
CA VAL A 84 6.00 21.67 -1.24
C VAL A 84 5.83 20.48 -0.33
N ALA A 85 4.77 19.73 -0.56
CA ALA A 85 4.66 18.37 -0.09
C ALA A 85 5.28 17.41 -1.09
N SER A 86 6.04 16.47 -0.55
CA SER A 86 6.48 15.27 -1.26
C SER A 86 5.35 14.25 -1.33
N GLY A 87 5.05 13.76 -2.53
CA GLY A 87 4.21 12.58 -2.74
C GLY A 87 5.06 11.37 -3.08
N GLY A 88 4.58 10.61 -4.08
CA GLY A 88 5.20 9.42 -4.64
C GLY A 88 6.59 9.63 -5.20
N MET A 89 7.44 8.62 -5.03
CA MET A 89 8.76 8.56 -5.66
C MET A 89 9.07 7.17 -6.20
N ILE A 90 9.98 7.12 -7.18
CA ILE A 90 10.48 5.87 -7.73
C ILE A 90 11.96 5.98 -8.09
N VAL A 91 12.73 4.96 -7.77
CA VAL A 91 14.15 4.85 -8.09
C VAL A 91 14.34 4.25 -9.48
N ASP A 92 14.97 5.01 -10.38
CA ASP A 92 15.38 4.58 -11.71
C ASP A 92 16.90 4.37 -11.72
N SER A 93 17.33 3.23 -11.15
CA SER A 93 18.74 2.88 -11.04
C SER A 93 19.45 2.79 -12.40
N ARG A 94 18.73 2.46 -13.48
CA ARG A 94 19.29 2.41 -14.84
C ARG A 94 19.79 3.78 -15.33
N ARG A 95 19.24 4.86 -14.77
CA ARG A 95 19.58 6.25 -15.11
C ARG A 95 20.17 7.02 -13.92
N ASN A 96 20.58 6.31 -12.87
CA ASN A 96 21.16 6.88 -11.66
C ASN A 96 20.33 8.01 -11.05
N ARG A 97 19.01 7.86 -10.98
CA ARG A 97 18.13 8.92 -10.47
C ARG A 97 16.97 8.40 -9.63
N VAL A 98 16.48 9.24 -8.74
CA VAL A 98 15.15 9.14 -8.13
C VAL A 98 14.23 10.17 -8.79
N VAL A 99 13.04 9.74 -9.22
CA VAL A 99 11.99 10.62 -9.76
C VAL A 99 10.92 10.80 -8.70
N HIS A 100 10.46 12.03 -8.51
CA HIS A 100 9.72 12.43 -7.32
C HIS A 100 8.60 13.40 -7.67
N ALA A 101 7.35 13.03 -7.35
CA ALA A 101 6.17 13.87 -7.49
C ALA A 101 6.03 14.83 -6.30
N LEU A 102 5.70 16.08 -6.60
CA LEU A 102 5.65 17.18 -5.64
C LEU A 102 4.41 18.04 -5.91
N HIS A 103 3.81 18.58 -4.86
CA HIS A 103 2.69 19.52 -5.02
C HIS A 103 2.61 20.56 -3.90
N ASP A 104 1.94 21.66 -4.18
CA ASP A 104 1.53 22.64 -3.18
C ASP A 104 0.35 22.08 -2.37
N ILE A 105 0.62 21.58 -1.16
CA ILE A 105 -0.42 21.00 -0.30
C ILE A 105 -1.34 22.05 0.34
N VAL A 106 -0.91 23.32 0.40
CA VAL A 106 -1.70 24.39 1.02
C VAL A 106 -2.73 24.91 0.02
N GLY A 107 -2.26 25.36 -1.14
CA GLY A 107 -3.09 26.01 -2.14
C GLY A 107 -3.55 25.10 -3.27
N TRP A 108 -2.96 23.90 -3.42
CA TRP A 108 -3.15 23.03 -4.60
C TRP A 108 -2.95 23.77 -5.92
N ARG A 109 -2.08 24.80 -5.90
CA ARG A 109 -1.87 25.71 -7.04
C ARG A 109 -0.89 25.14 -8.05
N PHE A 110 -0.05 24.19 -7.64
CA PHE A 110 0.80 23.49 -8.58
C PHE A 110 1.10 22.04 -8.21
N GLY A 111 1.31 21.24 -9.24
CA GLY A 111 2.00 19.96 -9.18
C GLY A 111 3.29 20.03 -10.00
N GLY A 112 4.24 19.17 -9.68
CA GLY A 112 5.50 19.08 -10.41
C GLY A 112 6.17 17.72 -10.22
N VAL A 113 7.18 17.47 -11.05
CA VAL A 113 8.06 16.32 -10.92
C VAL A 113 9.50 16.80 -10.91
N ALA A 114 10.27 16.35 -9.94
CA ALA A 114 11.72 16.52 -9.91
C ALA A 114 12.42 15.19 -10.12
N ALA A 115 13.63 15.23 -10.66
CA ALA A 115 14.54 14.10 -10.61
C ALA A 115 15.86 14.51 -9.97
N TYR A 116 16.44 13.62 -9.17
CA TYR A 116 17.70 13.85 -8.46
C TYR A 116 18.66 12.69 -8.72
N ASP A 117 19.94 13.01 -8.86
CA ASP A 117 21.01 12.04 -9.03
C ASP A 117 21.19 11.20 -7.75
N LEU A 118 21.28 9.87 -7.87
CA LEU A 118 21.36 8.97 -6.72
C LEU A 118 22.71 9.05 -6.00
N ASP A 119 23.79 9.44 -6.65
CA ASP A 119 25.10 9.52 -5.99
C ASP A 119 25.21 10.82 -5.17
N THR A 120 24.73 11.93 -5.74
CA THR A 120 25.02 13.28 -5.25
C THR A 120 23.82 13.99 -4.63
N GLY A 121 22.60 13.51 -4.86
CA GLY A 121 21.36 14.21 -4.48
C GLY A 121 21.10 15.49 -5.30
N ARG A 122 21.91 15.77 -6.33
CA ARG A 122 21.77 16.97 -7.15
C ARG A 122 20.55 16.88 -8.05
N ARG A 123 19.77 17.96 -8.12
CA ARG A 123 18.65 18.09 -9.06
C ARG A 123 19.12 17.96 -10.51
N LEU A 124 18.51 17.03 -11.23
CA LEU A 124 18.66 16.82 -12.67
C LEU A 124 17.67 17.69 -13.45
N PHE A 125 16.41 17.70 -13.04
CA PHE A 125 15.38 18.60 -13.56
C PHE A 125 14.28 18.85 -12.52
N PHE A 126 13.50 19.91 -12.76
CA PHE A 126 12.18 20.11 -12.14
C PHE A 126 11.20 20.59 -13.21
N ALA A 127 10.12 19.83 -13.40
CA ALA A 127 9.07 20.08 -14.37
C ALA A 127 7.80 20.53 -13.65
N ARG A 128 7.32 21.74 -13.95
CA ARG A 128 6.00 22.21 -13.50
C ARG A 128 4.90 21.62 -14.38
N LEU A 129 3.80 21.22 -13.75
CA LEU A 129 2.67 20.55 -14.42
C LEU A 129 1.38 21.38 -14.42
N ASP A 130 1.34 22.46 -13.65
CA ASP A 130 0.15 23.29 -13.43
C ASP A 130 -0.29 24.11 -14.66
N ASN A 131 0.54 24.21 -15.68
CA ASN A 131 0.19 24.80 -16.97
C ASN A 131 0.06 23.75 -18.09
N VAL A 132 0.06 22.46 -17.75
CA VAL A 132 0.05 21.35 -18.72
C VAL A 132 -1.32 20.68 -18.71
N GLY A 133 -2.24 21.25 -19.48
CA GLY A 133 -3.60 20.73 -19.60
C GLY A 133 -4.51 20.98 -18.40
N VAL A 134 -4.03 21.64 -17.34
CA VAL A 134 -4.88 22.16 -16.26
C VAL A 134 -5.51 23.47 -16.75
N VAL A 135 -6.82 23.63 -16.56
CA VAL A 135 -7.50 24.88 -16.94
C VAL A 135 -7.12 25.97 -15.94
N GLU A 136 -6.96 27.21 -16.43
CA GLU A 136 -6.60 28.35 -15.58
C GLU A 136 -7.61 28.50 -14.42
N GLY A 137 -7.08 28.53 -13.19
CA GLY A 137 -7.87 28.63 -11.96
C GLY A 137 -8.29 27.29 -11.34
N GLU A 138 -8.10 26.17 -12.04
CA GLU A 138 -8.31 24.84 -11.47
C GLU A 138 -7.13 24.39 -10.59
N LEU A 139 -7.42 23.49 -9.65
CA LEU A 139 -6.42 22.92 -8.75
C LEU A 139 -5.61 21.84 -9.46
N SER A 140 -4.33 21.74 -9.10
CA SER A 140 -3.40 20.74 -9.63
C SER A 140 -2.71 20.00 -8.49
N CYS A 141 -2.53 18.69 -8.66
CA CYS A 141 -1.91 17.82 -7.68
C CYS A 141 -1.16 16.69 -8.38
N ALA A 142 0.17 16.79 -8.44
CA ALA A 142 1.00 15.63 -8.79
C ALA A 142 1.18 14.79 -7.53
N ASN A 143 0.56 13.61 -7.49
CA ASN A 143 0.56 12.79 -6.30
C ASN A 143 1.59 11.64 -6.40
N ASP A 144 1.47 10.75 -7.38
CA ASP A 144 2.37 9.61 -7.54
C ASP A 144 3.01 9.56 -8.93
N VAL A 145 4.09 8.79 -9.06
CA VAL A 145 4.88 8.68 -10.29
C VAL A 145 5.35 7.25 -10.57
N ALA A 146 5.08 6.78 -11.79
CA ALA A 146 5.64 5.54 -12.34
C ALA A 146 6.68 5.87 -13.41
N VAL A 147 7.68 5.01 -13.60
CA VAL A 147 8.68 5.16 -14.66
C VAL A 147 8.68 3.94 -15.56
N ASP A 148 8.63 4.16 -16.88
CA ASP A 148 9.03 3.12 -17.82
C ASP A 148 10.55 2.99 -17.78
N PHE A 149 11.07 1.97 -17.11
CA PHE A 149 12.52 1.76 -16.97
C PHE A 149 13.25 1.52 -18.30
N ASN A 150 12.54 1.18 -19.39
CA ASN A 150 13.15 1.04 -20.71
C ASN A 150 13.40 2.40 -21.35
N THR A 151 12.43 3.30 -21.36
CA THR A 151 12.56 4.63 -22.00
C THR A 151 13.02 5.73 -21.04
N GLY A 152 12.69 5.62 -19.75
CA GLY A 152 12.90 6.62 -18.71
C GLY A 152 11.80 7.68 -18.67
N ILE A 153 10.69 7.47 -19.38
CA ILE A 153 9.53 8.36 -19.28
C ILE A 153 8.86 8.15 -17.93
N ALA A 154 8.56 9.24 -17.24
CA ALA A 154 7.77 9.25 -16.02
C ALA A 154 6.30 9.52 -16.35
N TYR A 155 5.39 8.83 -15.68
CA TYR A 155 3.94 9.00 -15.76
C TYR A 155 3.42 9.39 -14.39
N VAL A 156 2.57 10.43 -14.35
CA VAL A 156 2.26 11.13 -13.11
C VAL A 156 0.76 11.25 -12.96
N THR A 157 0.25 10.96 -11.77
CA THR A 157 -1.17 11.09 -11.48
C THR A 157 -1.55 12.53 -11.14
N ASN A 158 -2.73 12.95 -11.65
CA ASN A 158 -3.36 14.20 -11.23
C ASN A 158 -4.51 13.94 -10.26
N CYS A 159 -4.25 14.08 -8.96
CA CYS A 159 -5.24 13.76 -7.93
C CYS A 159 -6.41 14.77 -7.86
N ARG A 160 -6.25 15.96 -8.44
CA ARG A 160 -7.28 17.03 -8.48
C ARG A 160 -7.97 17.18 -9.83
N GLY A 161 -7.30 16.79 -10.92
CA GLY A 161 -7.80 16.94 -12.29
C GLY A 161 -8.28 15.66 -12.97
N SER A 162 -8.09 14.49 -12.35
CA SER A 162 -8.56 13.19 -12.88
C SER A 162 -7.98 12.83 -14.26
N PHE A 163 -6.67 13.01 -14.45
CA PHE A 163 -5.96 12.62 -15.67
C PHE A 163 -4.49 12.30 -15.41
N LEU A 164 -3.77 11.81 -16.42
CA LEU A 164 -2.35 11.45 -16.29
C LEU A 164 -1.46 12.36 -17.13
N TRP A 165 -0.34 12.78 -16.56
CA TRP A 165 0.76 13.41 -17.30
C TRP A 165 1.83 12.40 -17.70
N LYS A 166 2.69 12.81 -18.63
CA LYS A 166 4.00 12.20 -18.84
C LYS A 166 5.10 13.26 -18.83
N VAL A 167 6.29 12.88 -18.39
CA VAL A 167 7.49 13.72 -18.34
C VAL A 167 8.63 12.95 -18.99
N THR A 168 9.32 13.56 -19.96
CA THR A 168 10.47 12.92 -20.63
C THR A 168 11.69 12.84 -19.69
N VAL A 169 12.74 12.14 -20.13
CA VAL A 169 13.99 12.03 -19.37
C VAL A 169 14.64 13.39 -19.11
N GLU A 170 14.45 14.33 -20.03
CA GLU A 170 14.94 15.71 -19.98
C GLU A 170 14.03 16.64 -19.15
N GLY A 171 12.94 16.12 -18.57
CA GLY A 171 12.03 16.91 -17.76
C GLY A 171 10.98 17.69 -18.56
N THR A 172 10.66 17.30 -19.80
CA THR A 172 9.62 17.98 -20.59
C THR A 172 8.25 17.36 -20.31
N PRO A 173 7.28 18.12 -19.74
CA PRO A 173 5.96 17.59 -19.40
C PRO A 173 4.97 17.69 -20.56
N SER A 174 4.00 16.77 -20.60
CA SER A 174 2.82 16.85 -21.47
C SER A 174 1.66 16.06 -20.87
N VAL A 175 0.43 16.32 -21.31
CA VAL A 175 -0.71 15.45 -20.98
C VAL A 175 -0.48 14.10 -21.66
N PHE A 176 -0.53 13.02 -20.89
CA PHE A 176 -0.45 11.66 -21.43
C PHE A 176 -1.83 11.22 -21.93
N VAL A 177 -2.80 11.12 -21.01
CA VAL A 177 -4.17 10.71 -21.31
C VAL A 177 -5.16 11.49 -20.45
N LYS A 178 -6.31 11.83 -21.07
CA LYS A 178 -7.52 12.36 -20.46
C LYS A 178 -8.68 11.56 -21.05
N ASP A 179 -9.58 11.08 -20.20
CA ASP A 179 -10.69 10.22 -20.62
C ASP A 179 -11.91 10.49 -19.73
N GLU A 180 -13.10 10.46 -20.32
CA GLU A 180 -14.36 10.73 -19.59
C GLU A 180 -14.64 9.68 -18.52
N SER A 181 -14.15 8.45 -18.70
CA SER A 181 -14.30 7.37 -17.72
C SER A 181 -13.60 7.65 -16.40
N PHE A 182 -12.60 8.54 -16.38
CA PHE A 182 -11.91 8.94 -15.15
C PHE A 182 -12.80 9.74 -14.21
N THR A 183 -13.86 10.38 -14.72
CA THR A 183 -14.80 11.17 -13.91
C THR A 183 -16.17 10.51 -13.76
N SER A 184 -16.38 9.31 -14.33
CA SER A 184 -17.67 8.63 -14.31
C SER A 184 -17.92 7.78 -13.06
N GLN A 185 -16.87 7.55 -12.26
CA GLN A 185 -16.95 6.67 -11.09
C GLN A 185 -17.49 7.44 -9.87
N PRO A 186 -18.46 6.88 -9.12
CA PRO A 186 -18.95 7.50 -7.90
C PRO A 186 -17.87 7.49 -6.82
N SER A 187 -17.82 8.56 -6.02
CA SER A 187 -16.99 8.60 -4.81
C SER A 187 -17.56 7.65 -3.76
N LEU A 188 -16.71 6.76 -3.23
CA LEU A 188 -17.01 5.77 -2.20
C LEU A 188 -16.18 5.98 -0.92
N PHE A 189 -15.30 6.99 -0.89
CA PHE A 189 -14.40 7.28 0.22
C PHE A 189 -14.55 8.72 0.72
N ASP A 190 -15.05 8.87 1.94
CA ASP A 190 -15.46 10.16 2.51
C ASP A 190 -14.30 11.01 3.05
N GLU A 191 -13.14 10.40 3.35
CA GLU A 191 -11.99 11.14 3.89
C GLU A 191 -11.29 11.99 2.81
N ALA A 192 -11.33 11.54 1.56
CA ALA A 192 -10.71 12.21 0.42
C ALA A 192 -11.57 12.11 -0.86
N PRO A 193 -12.84 12.59 -0.85
CA PRO A 193 -13.75 12.45 -1.99
C PRO A 193 -13.28 13.24 -3.23
N TRP A 194 -12.40 14.21 -3.00
CA TRP A 194 -11.78 15.06 -4.02
C TRP A 194 -10.54 14.42 -4.67
N CYS A 195 -9.99 13.35 -4.11
CA CYS A 195 -8.77 12.73 -4.60
C CYS A 195 -9.11 11.67 -5.64
N SER A 196 -8.90 11.98 -6.92
CA SER A 196 -9.05 11.04 -8.03
C SER A 196 -7.81 10.14 -8.12
N PHE A 197 -7.03 10.21 -9.20
CA PHE A 197 -5.85 9.38 -9.38
C PHE A 197 -4.79 9.66 -8.33
N ASN A 198 -4.34 8.57 -7.71
CA ASN A 198 -3.34 8.58 -6.67
C ASN A 198 -2.23 7.61 -7.08
N GLY A 199 -2.27 6.35 -6.62
CA GLY A 199 -1.25 5.37 -6.96
C GLY A 199 -1.15 5.03 -8.45
N ILE A 200 0.09 4.84 -8.94
CA ILE A 200 0.38 4.44 -10.31
C ILE A 200 1.60 3.53 -10.42
N VAL A 201 1.54 2.52 -11.27
CA VAL A 201 2.69 1.67 -11.62
C VAL A 201 2.76 1.46 -13.13
N HIS A 202 3.97 1.15 -13.62
CA HIS A 202 4.21 0.79 -15.02
C HIS A 202 4.63 -0.67 -15.12
N ASP A 203 4.02 -1.40 -16.05
CA ASP A 203 4.36 -2.78 -16.37
C ASP A 203 5.27 -2.87 -17.61
N GLN A 204 6.17 -3.86 -17.65
CA GLN A 204 7.11 -4.05 -18.75
C GLN A 204 6.44 -4.32 -20.12
N ASN A 205 5.18 -4.77 -20.12
CA ASN A 205 4.35 -4.94 -21.30
C ASN A 205 3.64 -3.64 -21.73
N LYS A 206 4.20 -2.48 -21.35
CA LYS A 206 3.80 -1.14 -21.83
C LYS A 206 2.39 -0.73 -21.48
N TYR A 207 1.98 -0.95 -20.23
CA TYR A 207 0.75 -0.38 -19.71
C TYR A 207 0.98 0.20 -18.32
N LEU A 208 0.11 1.13 -17.95
CA LEU A 208 0.02 1.68 -16.61
C LEU A 208 -1.17 1.05 -15.91
N LEU A 209 -1.03 0.81 -14.61
CA LEU A 209 -2.16 0.64 -13.72
C LEU A 209 -2.23 1.89 -12.84
N ALA A 210 -3.40 2.52 -12.75
CA ALA A 210 -3.60 3.71 -11.95
C ALA A 210 -4.89 3.58 -11.15
N VAL A 211 -4.83 3.84 -9.84
CA VAL A 211 -5.96 3.70 -8.93
C VAL A 211 -6.47 5.06 -8.48
N GLN A 212 -7.78 5.15 -8.26
CA GLN A 212 -8.42 6.33 -7.67
C GLN A 212 -8.66 6.15 -6.18
N THR A 213 -8.30 7.16 -5.38
CA THR A 213 -8.58 7.14 -3.94
C THR A 213 -10.07 7.24 -3.66
N ASN A 214 -10.77 8.19 -4.30
CA ASN A 214 -12.17 8.48 -4.00
C ASN A 214 -13.12 7.33 -4.37
N SER A 215 -12.97 6.72 -5.55
CA SER A 215 -13.87 5.68 -6.05
C SER A 215 -13.34 4.26 -5.82
N GLY A 216 -12.03 4.11 -5.60
CA GLY A 216 -11.37 2.80 -5.57
C GLY A 216 -11.35 2.10 -6.92
N ALA A 217 -11.58 2.81 -8.02
CA ALA A 217 -11.51 2.26 -9.38
C ALA A 217 -10.05 2.12 -9.83
N LEU A 218 -9.72 0.97 -10.39
CA LEU A 218 -8.43 0.66 -11.00
C LEU A 218 -8.57 0.75 -12.52
N PHE A 219 -7.66 1.47 -13.17
CA PHE A 219 -7.62 1.63 -14.62
C PHE A 219 -6.33 1.04 -15.18
N ARG A 220 -6.45 0.31 -16.29
CA ARG A 220 -5.35 -0.03 -17.17
C ARG A 220 -5.30 0.99 -18.31
N VAL A 221 -4.14 1.59 -18.53
CA VAL A 221 -3.91 2.52 -19.65
C VAL A 221 -2.77 2.01 -20.51
N ASP A 222 -3.01 1.78 -21.79
CA ASP A 222 -1.97 1.35 -22.71
C ASP A 222 -0.99 2.49 -23.02
N VAL A 223 0.31 2.22 -23.08
CA VAL A 223 1.31 3.27 -23.34
C VAL A 223 1.38 3.64 -24.82
N ASP A 224 1.19 2.68 -25.72
CA ASP A 224 1.42 2.87 -27.15
C ASP A 224 0.23 3.62 -27.78
N ASP A 225 -1.01 3.16 -27.55
CA ASP A 225 -2.22 3.76 -28.15
C ASP A 225 -3.07 4.61 -27.19
N ARG A 226 -2.75 4.59 -25.89
CA ARG A 226 -3.45 5.35 -24.83
C ARG A 226 -4.89 4.91 -24.60
N SER A 227 -5.24 3.68 -24.98
CA SER A 227 -6.53 3.11 -24.66
C SER A 227 -6.71 3.02 -23.14
N VAL A 228 -7.91 3.38 -22.68
CA VAL A 228 -8.28 3.36 -21.27
C VAL A 228 -9.26 2.23 -21.03
N HIS A 229 -8.95 1.39 -20.04
CA HIS A 229 -9.78 0.28 -19.62
C HIS A 229 -10.00 0.35 -18.11
N LEU A 230 -11.25 0.48 -17.68
CA LEU A 230 -11.62 0.25 -16.29
C LEU A 230 -11.49 -1.25 -16.00
N VAL A 231 -10.60 -1.62 -15.07
CA VAL A 231 -10.39 -3.02 -14.70
C VAL A 231 -11.65 -3.55 -14.03
N ALA A 232 -12.19 -4.64 -14.56
CA ALA A 232 -13.37 -5.29 -13.98
C ALA A 232 -12.97 -6.01 -12.69
N MET A 233 -13.58 -5.61 -11.58
CA MET A 233 -13.35 -6.17 -10.25
C MET A 233 -14.67 -6.30 -9.51
N GLU A 234 -14.85 -7.38 -8.76
CA GLU A 234 -16.04 -7.57 -7.89
C GLU A 234 -16.03 -6.56 -6.72
N GLU A 235 -14.85 -6.33 -6.14
CA GLU A 235 -14.64 -5.39 -5.05
C GLU A 235 -13.94 -4.11 -5.53
N ARG A 236 -14.44 -2.95 -5.09
CA ARG A 236 -13.74 -1.66 -5.22
C ARG A 236 -12.71 -1.49 -4.10
N LEU A 237 -11.76 -0.59 -4.32
CA LEU A 237 -10.64 -0.32 -3.41
C LEU A 237 -10.70 1.10 -2.82
N PRO A 238 -11.80 1.49 -2.13
CA PRO A 238 -11.96 2.87 -1.66
C PRO A 238 -10.84 3.25 -0.69
N GLY A 239 -10.28 4.45 -0.87
CA GLY A 239 -9.14 4.92 -0.09
C GLY A 239 -7.80 4.37 -0.56
N ALA A 240 -7.73 3.68 -1.71
CA ALA A 240 -6.47 3.27 -2.30
C ALA A 240 -5.55 4.48 -2.55
N ASP A 241 -4.28 4.27 -2.25
CA ASP A 241 -3.22 5.28 -2.24
C ASP A 241 -2.07 4.73 -3.11
N GLY A 242 -0.83 4.73 -2.62
CA GLY A 242 0.31 4.14 -3.31
C GLY A 242 0.21 2.62 -3.54
N MET A 243 0.91 2.16 -4.57
CA MET A 243 0.88 0.78 -5.03
C MET A 243 2.19 0.33 -5.64
N VAL A 244 2.46 -0.98 -5.63
CA VAL A 244 3.65 -1.58 -6.22
C VAL A 244 3.33 -2.87 -6.97
N LEU A 245 3.87 -2.99 -8.17
CA LEU A 245 3.74 -4.19 -9.01
C LEU A 245 4.93 -5.11 -8.77
N ARG A 246 4.65 -6.36 -8.40
CA ARG A 246 5.67 -7.38 -8.14
C ARG A 246 6.08 -8.08 -9.44
N ASP A 247 7.27 -8.66 -9.43
CA ASP A 247 7.81 -9.45 -10.55
C ASP A 247 6.96 -10.67 -10.90
N ASP A 248 6.14 -11.17 -9.97
CA ASP A 248 5.19 -12.27 -10.21
C ASP A 248 3.86 -11.79 -10.85
N GLY A 249 3.75 -10.50 -11.17
CA GLY A 249 2.56 -9.88 -11.74
C GLY A 249 1.47 -9.55 -10.72
N ALA A 250 1.70 -9.77 -9.42
CA ALA A 250 0.75 -9.36 -8.39
C ALA A 250 0.90 -7.86 -8.08
N LEU A 251 -0.23 -7.18 -7.92
CA LEU A 251 -0.28 -5.79 -7.52
C LEU A 251 -0.60 -5.68 -6.04
N VAL A 252 0.25 -4.97 -5.30
CA VAL A 252 -0.01 -4.61 -3.91
C VAL A 252 -0.47 -3.16 -3.85
N ILE A 253 -1.62 -2.93 -3.22
CA ILE A 253 -2.24 -1.60 -3.12
C ILE A 253 -2.44 -1.30 -1.65
N VAL A 254 -2.06 -0.10 -1.22
CA VAL A 254 -2.17 0.36 0.16
C VAL A 254 -3.31 1.37 0.28
N SER A 255 -3.93 1.41 1.45
CA SER A 255 -4.75 2.52 1.95
C SER A 255 -4.41 2.76 3.41
N SER A 256 -4.94 3.83 4.00
CA SER A 256 -4.83 4.09 5.43
C SER A 256 -5.43 2.97 6.32
N ARG A 257 -6.23 2.06 5.76
CA ARG A 257 -7.02 1.07 6.51
C ARG A 257 -6.76 -0.38 6.10
N LYS A 258 -6.17 -0.63 4.93
CA LYS A 258 -5.99 -1.97 4.36
C LYS A 258 -4.82 -2.02 3.40
N VAL A 259 -4.24 -3.20 3.26
CA VAL A 259 -3.39 -3.59 2.12
C VAL A 259 -4.10 -4.67 1.33
N TRP A 260 -4.17 -4.53 0.01
CA TRP A 260 -4.74 -5.53 -0.89
C TRP A 260 -3.63 -6.17 -1.72
N LEU A 261 -3.71 -7.49 -1.88
CA LEU A 261 -3.01 -8.23 -2.93
C LEU A 261 -4.01 -8.50 -4.05
N VAL A 262 -3.75 -7.96 -5.24
CA VAL A 262 -4.62 -8.09 -6.40
C VAL A 262 -3.88 -8.83 -7.51
N ARG A 263 -4.56 -9.75 -8.20
CA ARG A 263 -4.01 -10.48 -9.35
C ARG A 263 -4.95 -10.45 -10.53
N SER A 264 -4.37 -10.51 -11.72
CA SER A 264 -5.07 -10.68 -12.99
C SER A 264 -4.48 -11.87 -13.76
N THR A 265 -5.34 -12.60 -14.45
CA THR A 265 -4.95 -13.63 -15.44
C THR A 265 -5.29 -13.20 -16.87
N SER A 266 -5.82 -11.98 -17.04
CA SER A 266 -6.41 -11.45 -18.26
C SER A 266 -5.71 -10.16 -18.73
N ASN A 267 -4.43 -9.99 -18.38
CA ASN A 267 -3.66 -8.77 -18.66
C ASN A 267 -4.37 -7.49 -18.17
N TRP A 268 -4.95 -7.57 -16.97
CA TRP A 268 -5.68 -6.48 -16.29
C TRP A 268 -6.92 -5.98 -17.04
N ILE A 269 -7.56 -6.84 -17.84
CA ILE A 269 -8.95 -6.59 -18.27
C ILE A 269 -9.91 -6.82 -17.10
N ASP A 270 -9.67 -7.87 -16.34
CA ASP A 270 -10.28 -8.14 -15.03
C ASP A 270 -9.20 -8.44 -13.98
N ALA A 271 -9.56 -8.31 -12.70
CA ALA A 271 -8.70 -8.64 -11.59
C ALA A 271 -9.50 -9.02 -10.35
N ASN A 272 -8.87 -9.76 -9.44
CA ASN A 272 -9.47 -10.19 -8.18
C ASN A 272 -8.56 -9.84 -7.00
N VAL A 273 -9.19 -9.46 -5.88
CA VAL A 273 -8.51 -9.37 -4.59
C VAL A 273 -8.24 -10.79 -4.11
N VAL A 274 -6.97 -11.14 -3.93
CA VAL A 274 -6.52 -12.43 -3.41
C VAL A 274 -6.48 -12.41 -1.89
N ASP A 275 -5.93 -11.33 -1.32
CA ASP A 275 -5.88 -11.09 0.11
C ASP A 275 -6.17 -9.62 0.41
N ALA A 276 -6.78 -9.37 1.57
CA ALA A 276 -6.96 -8.04 2.13
C ALA A 276 -6.59 -8.06 3.61
N ILE A 277 -5.55 -7.32 3.98
CA ILE A 277 -5.06 -7.25 5.35
C ILE A 277 -5.53 -5.92 5.95
N PRO A 278 -6.33 -5.94 7.03
CA PRO A 278 -6.71 -4.72 7.73
C PRO A 278 -5.50 -4.11 8.43
N LEU A 279 -5.40 -2.79 8.37
CA LEU A 279 -4.39 -1.98 9.04
C LEU A 279 -5.03 -1.19 10.18
N ASN A 280 -4.21 -0.77 11.12
CA ASN A 280 -4.62 0.20 12.14
C ASN A 280 -4.73 1.59 11.49
N PRO A 281 -5.92 2.22 11.46
CA PRO A 281 -6.12 3.50 10.79
C PRO A 281 -5.27 4.65 11.36
N SER A 282 -4.80 4.51 12.60
CA SER A 282 -3.95 5.52 13.26
C SER A 282 -2.52 5.55 12.71
N ASP A 283 -2.09 4.46 12.07
CA ASP A 283 -0.76 4.38 11.48
C ASP A 283 -0.71 5.06 10.10
N TYR A 284 -1.87 5.14 9.44
CA TYR A 284 -2.11 5.88 8.21
C TYR A 284 -1.09 5.53 7.14
N SER A 285 -1.13 4.28 6.67
CA SER A 285 -0.25 3.84 5.60
C SER A 285 -0.65 4.45 4.27
N THR A 286 0.34 4.82 3.46
CA THR A 286 0.14 5.60 2.23
C THR A 286 0.81 4.98 1.01
N GLY A 287 1.84 4.15 1.18
CA GLY A 287 2.61 3.62 0.06
C GLY A 287 3.22 2.26 0.32
N ALA A 288 3.63 1.59 -0.75
CA ALA A 288 4.35 0.32 -0.73
C ALA A 288 5.54 0.33 -1.69
N ALA A 289 6.57 -0.42 -1.34
CA ALA A 289 7.72 -0.65 -2.21
C ALA A 289 8.31 -2.04 -1.98
N LEU A 290 9.17 -2.48 -2.91
CA LEU A 290 9.83 -3.79 -2.84
C LEU A 290 11.28 -3.65 -2.39
N LYS A 291 11.69 -4.52 -1.46
CA LYS A 291 13.11 -4.81 -1.21
C LYS A 291 13.37 -6.27 -1.54
N GLY A 292 13.94 -6.51 -2.72
CA GLY A 292 14.03 -7.87 -3.26
C GLY A 292 12.64 -8.45 -3.49
N ARG A 293 12.28 -9.54 -2.80
CA ARG A 293 10.96 -10.19 -2.92
C ARG A 293 9.96 -9.76 -1.84
N SER A 294 10.42 -9.03 -0.84
CA SER A 294 9.60 -8.59 0.29
C SER A 294 8.89 -7.30 -0.06
N THR A 295 7.60 -7.23 0.27
CA THR A 295 6.80 -6.01 0.15
C THR A 295 6.77 -5.29 1.48
N PHE A 296 7.11 -4.01 1.46
CA PHE A 296 7.02 -3.14 2.62
C PHE A 296 5.92 -2.12 2.39
N ILE A 297 5.31 -1.66 3.49
CA ILE A 297 4.44 -0.48 3.52
C ILE A 297 5.03 0.57 4.45
N VAL A 298 4.71 1.84 4.20
CA VAL A 298 5.10 2.94 5.09
C VAL A 298 3.94 3.36 5.99
N HIS A 299 4.22 3.57 7.28
CA HIS A 299 3.30 4.21 8.22
C HIS A 299 3.59 5.71 8.29
N ALA A 300 2.82 6.48 7.52
CA ALA A 300 3.10 7.90 7.31
C ALA A 300 2.62 8.79 8.44
N HIS A 301 1.60 8.36 9.20
CA HIS A 301 0.99 9.13 10.28
C HIS A 301 0.56 10.57 9.87
N LEU A 302 0.10 10.76 8.63
CA LEU A 302 -0.31 12.07 8.11
C LEU A 302 -1.37 12.82 8.96
N PRO A 303 -2.31 12.15 9.66
CA PRO A 303 -3.23 12.84 10.56
C PRO A 303 -2.54 13.67 11.65
N ASP A 304 -1.36 13.23 12.14
CA ASP A 304 -0.58 14.01 13.10
C ASP A 304 0.01 15.26 12.44
N MET A 305 0.47 15.17 11.19
CA MET A 305 0.95 16.32 10.41
C MET A 305 -0.16 17.35 10.23
N PHE A 306 -1.34 16.94 9.75
CA PHE A 306 -2.47 17.84 9.53
C PHE A 306 -3.02 18.44 10.83
N ALA A 307 -2.85 17.74 11.96
CA ALA A 307 -3.19 18.23 13.28
C ALA A 307 -2.07 19.08 13.94
N ASN A 308 -0.98 19.40 13.22
CA ASN A 308 0.20 20.10 13.74
C ASN A 308 0.81 19.45 14.98
N ARG A 309 0.80 18.12 15.05
CA ARG A 309 1.44 17.35 16.12
C ARG A 309 2.84 16.94 15.71
N THR A 310 3.72 16.90 16.71
CA THR A 310 5.10 16.44 16.53
C THR A 310 5.15 14.92 16.55
N ARG A 311 5.97 14.32 15.67
CA ARG A 311 6.25 12.88 15.67
C ARG A 311 7.73 12.64 15.37
N GLU A 312 8.31 11.65 16.04
CA GLU A 312 9.72 11.30 15.87
C GLU A 312 9.93 9.89 15.35
N GLU A 313 8.94 9.02 15.49
CA GLU A 313 9.07 7.59 15.19
C GLU A 313 8.15 7.20 14.04
N PHE A 314 8.71 6.46 13.09
CA PHE A 314 8.05 5.96 11.88
C PHE A 314 8.51 4.52 11.62
N GLU A 315 7.81 3.81 10.75
CA GLU A 315 8.05 2.40 10.48
C GLU A 315 7.81 2.06 9.01
N LEU A 316 8.71 1.25 8.45
CA LEU A 316 8.42 0.45 7.27
C LEU A 316 8.09 -0.98 7.73
N GLN A 317 6.89 -1.44 7.42
CA GLN A 317 6.41 -2.76 7.84
C GLN A 317 6.45 -3.73 6.64
N GLU A 318 7.13 -4.85 6.78
CA GLU A 318 7.02 -5.95 5.82
C GLU A 318 5.64 -6.61 5.94
N ILE A 319 4.98 -6.80 4.80
CA ILE A 319 3.67 -7.45 4.72
C ILE A 319 3.82 -8.86 4.17
N LYS A 320 3.21 -9.83 4.85
CA LYS A 320 3.12 -11.22 4.40
C LYS A 320 1.67 -11.56 4.12
N PHE A 321 1.38 -11.95 2.89
CA PHE A 321 0.01 -12.26 2.47
C PHE A 321 -0.41 -13.66 2.91
N PRO A 322 -1.57 -13.84 3.56
CA PRO A 322 -2.05 -15.15 4.03
C PRO A 322 -2.06 -16.25 2.95
N SER A 323 -2.37 -15.92 1.70
CA SER A 323 -2.37 -16.84 0.57
C SER A 323 -0.97 -17.33 0.17
N GLU A 324 0.08 -16.64 0.61
CA GLU A 324 1.48 -16.93 0.28
C GLU A 324 2.22 -17.66 1.40
N VAL A 325 1.67 -17.69 2.62
CA VAL A 325 2.26 -18.40 3.75
C VAL A 325 1.93 -19.89 3.63
N PRO A 326 2.92 -20.80 3.49
CA PRO A 326 2.66 -22.23 3.44
C PRO A 326 1.88 -22.70 4.66
N ASP A 327 0.85 -23.50 4.41
CA ASP A 327 -0.12 -24.01 5.38
C ASP A 327 0.46 -25.10 6.30
N ASN A 328 1.65 -24.86 6.85
CA ASN A 328 2.38 -25.80 7.70
C ASN A 328 1.87 -25.79 9.15
N ASN A 329 0.92 -24.92 9.48
CA ASN A 329 0.44 -24.70 10.84
C ASN A 329 -1.08 -24.56 10.91
N HIS A 330 -1.80 -25.33 10.11
CA HIS A 330 -3.24 -25.44 10.27
C HIS A 330 -3.52 -26.05 11.67
N PRO A 331 -4.18 -25.33 12.60
CA PRO A 331 -4.45 -25.84 13.93
C PRO A 331 -5.42 -27.03 13.89
N THR A 332 -5.91 -27.45 12.72
CA THR A 332 -6.77 -28.61 12.50
C THR A 332 -6.24 -29.85 13.20
N LEU A 333 -4.93 -30.12 13.15
CA LEU A 333 -4.37 -31.27 13.86
C LEU A 333 -4.45 -31.09 15.39
N LEU A 334 -4.15 -29.88 15.89
CA LEU A 334 -4.23 -29.54 17.32
C LEU A 334 -5.68 -29.56 17.82
N ILE A 335 -6.62 -29.05 17.03
CA ILE A 335 -8.07 -29.05 17.28
C ILE A 335 -8.59 -30.49 17.27
N VAL A 336 -8.20 -31.31 16.30
CA VAL A 336 -8.54 -32.73 16.25
C VAL A 336 -8.00 -33.44 17.50
N LEU A 337 -6.76 -33.16 17.92
CA LEU A 337 -6.18 -33.73 19.14
C LEU A 337 -6.93 -33.30 20.41
N VAL A 338 -7.28 -32.02 20.53
CA VAL A 338 -8.06 -31.50 21.67
C VAL A 338 -9.46 -32.12 21.71
N VAL A 339 -10.14 -32.20 20.57
CA VAL A 339 -11.45 -32.87 20.46
C VAL A 339 -11.33 -34.34 20.84
N LEU A 340 -10.30 -35.04 20.38
CA LEU A 340 -10.06 -36.44 20.71
C LEU A 340 -9.86 -36.63 22.22
N VAL A 341 -9.07 -35.78 22.88
CA VAL A 341 -8.84 -35.82 24.34
C VAL A 341 -10.15 -35.59 25.09
N VAL A 342 -10.96 -34.60 24.69
CA VAL A 342 -12.26 -34.33 25.32
C VAL A 342 -13.20 -35.53 25.19
N VAL A 343 -13.27 -36.16 24.00
CA VAL A 343 -14.08 -37.36 23.77
C VAL A 343 -13.60 -38.52 24.65
N ILE A 344 -12.29 -38.74 24.76
CA ILE A 344 -11.71 -39.78 25.63
C ILE A 344 -12.08 -39.54 27.09
N VAL A 345 -11.98 -38.31 27.59
CA VAL A 345 -12.34 -37.96 28.97
C VAL A 345 -13.84 -38.17 29.23
N LEU A 346 -14.70 -37.81 28.28
CA LEU A 346 -16.15 -38.03 28.39
C LEU A 346 -16.49 -39.52 28.41
N LEU A 347 -15.89 -40.31 27.51
CA LEU A 347 -16.06 -41.76 27.48
C LEU A 347 -15.54 -42.43 28.77
N TRP A 348 -14.40 -41.96 29.28
CA TRP A 348 -13.86 -42.42 30.55
C TRP A 348 -14.81 -42.12 31.72
N ARG A 349 -15.34 -40.89 31.80
CA ARG A 349 -16.34 -40.52 32.83
C ARG A 349 -17.60 -41.38 32.75
N LEU A 350 -18.13 -41.63 31.55
CA LEU A 350 -19.30 -42.50 31.37
C LEU A 350 -19.02 -43.94 31.80
N LYS A 351 -17.83 -44.47 31.47
CA LYS A 351 -17.42 -45.82 31.86
C LYS A 351 -17.22 -45.94 33.38
N MET A 352 -16.59 -44.94 34.00
CA MET A 352 -16.40 -44.90 35.46
C MET A 352 -17.71 -44.73 36.22
N GLY A 353 -18.66 -43.94 35.69
CA GLY A 353 -20.00 -43.82 36.25
C GLY A 353 -20.74 -45.18 36.27
N LYS A 354 -20.69 -45.93 35.16
CA LYS A 354 -21.28 -47.28 35.11
C LYS A 354 -20.60 -48.26 36.08
N LEU A 355 -19.28 -48.20 36.21
CA LEU A 355 -18.51 -49.02 37.16
C LEU A 355 -18.86 -48.70 38.62
N TYR A 356 -19.03 -47.41 38.93
CA TYR A 356 -19.45 -46.95 40.26
C TYR A 356 -20.87 -47.43 40.59
N ASP A 357 -21.82 -47.28 39.68
CA ASP A 357 -23.20 -47.76 39.87
C ASP A 357 -23.28 -49.28 40.01
N GLN A 358 -22.50 -50.03 39.23
CA GLN A 358 -22.41 -51.50 39.36
C GLN A 358 -21.83 -51.93 40.72
N ASN A 359 -20.84 -51.21 41.24
CA ASN A 359 -20.26 -51.50 42.55
C ASN A 359 -21.20 -51.14 43.70
N LEU A 360 -22.00 -50.07 43.57
CA LEU A 360 -23.05 -49.74 44.54
C LEU A 360 -24.14 -50.81 44.58
N ARG A 361 -24.58 -51.31 43.43
CA ARG A 361 -25.58 -52.39 43.33
C ARG A 361 -25.11 -53.75 43.84
N LYS A 362 -23.79 -53.98 43.91
CA LYS A 362 -23.21 -55.20 44.52
C LYS A 362 -23.03 -55.10 46.03
N ARG A 363 -23.17 -53.89 46.60
CA ARG A 363 -23.02 -53.61 48.04
C ARG A 363 -24.35 -53.36 48.76
N ALA A 364 -25.45 -53.25 48.01
CA ALA A 364 -26.82 -53.34 48.49
C ALA A 364 -27.31 -54.78 48.29
#